data_AF-A0A3D0TH89-F1
#
_entry.id   AF-A0A3D0TH89-F1
#
_cell.length_a   1.000
_cell.length_b   1.000
_cell.length_c   1.000
_cell.angle_alpha   90.00
_cell.angle_beta   90.00
_cell.angle_gamma   90.00
#
_symmetry.space_group_name_H-M   'P 1'
#
loop_
_entity.id
_entity.type
_entity.pdbx_description
1 polymer ?
#
loop_
_entity_poly.entity_id
_entity_poly.type
_entity_poly.pdbx_seq_one_letter_code
_entity_poly.pdbx_strand_id
1 'polypeptide(L)'
;MHQFGGYAELAPDYSRSLMNGDEWNFSFKYVFERHAPVNVSWGPMGTFLKLKDGQTVDVFNEPLKFLNGTTKNRKKLSAEEPALRLIPHPLSWEQEAETCDLSEGFKISGFSSETQNKVVSSFKSLIERCDLKGILSNHGVEVCFEKDKQNFGEEGYELLINPDKVKIRASQYTGYFYGLISLLQLLKTYNALIPCGKIKDLPQFSWRGQHLDCARHFYKVDSVLRLLDLMAFLKLNRFHWHMIDDESFRLELTSFPELADKTGMRGNGCV
;
A
#
# COMPACT_ATOMS: atom_id res chain seq x y z
N MET A 1 -12.93 -4.14 -37.34
CA MET A 1 -12.32 -3.98 -36.00
C MET A 1 -11.09 -4.89 -35.92
N HIS A 2 -9.94 -4.34 -35.57
CA HIS A 2 -8.74 -5.11 -35.25
C HIS A 2 -8.49 -5.05 -33.75
N GLN A 3 -8.20 -6.18 -33.11
CA GLN A 3 -7.97 -6.24 -31.67
C GLN A 3 -6.70 -7.04 -31.35
N PHE A 4 -5.88 -6.53 -30.44
CA PHE A 4 -4.74 -7.23 -29.87
C PHE A 4 -4.68 -6.96 -28.37
N GLY A 5 -4.90 -7.99 -27.56
CA GLY A 5 -5.07 -7.83 -26.11
C GLY A 5 -6.18 -6.81 -25.78
N GLY A 6 -5.85 -5.81 -24.98
CA GLY A 6 -6.74 -4.70 -24.63
C GLY A 6 -6.85 -3.58 -25.69
N TYR A 7 -5.98 -3.56 -26.71
CA TYR A 7 -6.03 -2.56 -27.78
C TYR A 7 -7.06 -2.95 -28.85
N ALA A 8 -7.94 -2.02 -29.22
CA ALA A 8 -8.91 -2.20 -30.30
C ALA A 8 -8.91 -0.98 -31.24
N GLU A 9 -8.90 -1.25 -32.54
CA GLU A 9 -8.97 -0.24 -33.60
C GLU A 9 -10.28 -0.39 -34.38
N LEU A 10 -11.00 0.73 -34.49
CA LEU A 10 -12.24 0.86 -35.23
C LEU A 10 -12.02 1.84 -36.39
N ALA A 11 -12.39 1.40 -37.60
CA ALA A 11 -12.37 2.22 -38.80
C ALA A 11 -13.73 2.04 -39.51
N PRO A 12 -14.27 3.09 -40.15
CA PRO A 12 -15.50 2.98 -40.93
C PRO A 12 -15.27 2.13 -42.19
N ASP A 13 -16.33 1.52 -42.70
CA ASP A 13 -16.28 0.69 -43.92
C ASP A 13 -16.09 1.51 -45.21
N TYR A 14 -16.17 2.85 -45.12
CA TYR A 14 -16.09 3.77 -46.26
C TYR A 14 -14.89 4.71 -46.13
N SER A 15 -14.28 5.07 -47.26
CA SER A 15 -13.08 5.91 -47.35
C SER A 15 -13.32 7.42 -47.17
N ARG A 16 -14.53 7.83 -46.79
CA ARG A 16 -14.90 9.25 -46.62
C ARG A 16 -14.19 9.85 -45.40
N SER A 17 -13.54 11.00 -45.60
CA SER A 17 -12.97 11.78 -44.50
C SER A 17 -14.07 12.32 -43.57
N LEU A 18 -13.81 12.32 -42.26
CA LEU A 18 -14.67 12.96 -41.27
C LEU A 18 -14.54 14.49 -41.41
N MET A 19 -15.61 15.16 -41.85
CA MET A 19 -15.64 16.62 -41.97
C MET A 19 -16.16 17.27 -40.67
N ASN A 20 -16.04 18.60 -40.55
CA ASN A 20 -16.60 19.32 -39.41
C ASN A 20 -18.12 19.11 -39.33
N GLY A 21 -18.61 18.62 -38.18
CA GLY A 21 -20.01 18.27 -37.96
C GLY A 21 -20.41 16.87 -38.43
N ASP A 22 -19.51 16.09 -39.05
CA ASP A 22 -19.76 14.68 -39.35
C ASP A 22 -19.57 13.82 -38.08
N GLU A 23 -20.29 12.70 -38.01
CA GLU A 23 -20.18 11.70 -36.94
C GLU A 23 -19.95 10.30 -37.53
N TRP A 24 -19.16 9.48 -36.83
CA TRP A 24 -19.08 8.05 -37.08
C TRP A 24 -19.68 7.28 -35.91
N ASN A 25 -20.57 6.34 -36.23
CA ASN A 25 -21.26 5.52 -35.26
C ASN A 25 -20.83 4.06 -35.41
N PHE A 26 -20.41 3.45 -34.31
CA PHE A 26 -20.00 2.04 -34.25
C PHE A 26 -20.88 1.30 -33.27
N SER A 27 -21.24 0.05 -33.60
CA SER A 27 -21.99 -0.84 -32.71
C SER A 27 -21.25 -2.16 -32.60
N PHE A 28 -20.97 -2.57 -31.37
CA PHE A 28 -20.27 -3.82 -31.07
C PHE A 28 -20.83 -4.44 -29.79
N LYS A 29 -20.57 -5.73 -29.61
CA LYS A 29 -20.95 -6.47 -28.41
C LYS A 29 -19.83 -7.43 -28.02
N TYR A 30 -19.75 -7.75 -26.73
CA TYR A 30 -18.92 -8.85 -26.27
C TYR A 30 -19.42 -10.17 -26.85
N VAL A 31 -18.50 -11.08 -27.15
CA VAL A 31 -18.81 -12.42 -27.65
C VAL A 31 -19.66 -13.20 -26.63
N PHE A 32 -19.37 -13.03 -25.34
CA PHE A 32 -20.10 -13.66 -24.24
C PHE A 32 -20.78 -12.62 -23.37
N GLU A 33 -22.07 -12.81 -23.07
CA GLU A 33 -22.86 -11.89 -22.24
C GLU A 33 -22.27 -11.67 -20.85
N ARG A 34 -21.60 -12.68 -20.28
CA ARG A 34 -20.93 -12.57 -18.97
C ARG A 34 -19.80 -11.53 -18.93
N HIS A 35 -19.31 -11.07 -20.09
CA HIS A 35 -18.30 -10.01 -20.19
C HIS A 35 -18.91 -8.62 -20.40
N ALA A 36 -20.25 -8.51 -20.40
CA ALA A 36 -20.90 -7.21 -20.47
C ALA A 36 -20.45 -6.32 -19.29
N PRO A 37 -20.22 -5.02 -19.54
CA PRO A 37 -19.74 -4.12 -18.51
C PRO A 37 -20.79 -3.97 -17.42
N VAL A 38 -20.33 -3.94 -16.17
CA VAL A 38 -21.18 -3.69 -14.98
C VAL A 38 -20.68 -2.52 -14.15
N ASN A 39 -19.60 -1.87 -14.60
CA ASN A 39 -18.99 -0.72 -13.96
C ASN A 39 -18.52 0.28 -15.03
N VAL A 40 -18.62 1.58 -14.74
CA VAL A 40 -18.19 2.65 -15.64
C VAL A 40 -16.69 2.56 -15.99
N SER A 41 -15.87 2.01 -15.08
CA SER A 41 -14.43 1.82 -15.30
C SER A 41 -14.09 0.72 -16.31
N TRP A 42 -15.08 -0.06 -16.75
CA TRP A 42 -14.88 -1.10 -17.77
C TRP A 42 -15.12 -0.57 -19.19
N GLY A 43 -15.50 0.70 -19.33
CA GLY A 43 -15.55 1.36 -20.63
C GLY A 43 -14.16 1.49 -21.26
N PRO A 44 -14.08 1.86 -22.55
CA PRO A 44 -12.81 2.15 -23.20
C PRO A 44 -12.00 3.18 -22.41
N MET A 45 -10.69 2.98 -22.29
CA MET A 45 -9.76 3.92 -21.66
C MET A 45 -8.69 4.31 -22.67
N GLY A 46 -8.24 5.57 -22.63
CA GLY A 46 -7.14 6.05 -23.50
C GLY A 46 -7.49 6.11 -24.98
N THR A 47 -8.71 6.53 -25.33
CA THR A 47 -9.15 6.67 -26.73
C THR A 47 -8.44 7.82 -27.42
N PHE A 48 -8.02 7.60 -28.66
CA PHE A 48 -7.44 8.61 -29.56
C PHE A 48 -7.88 8.31 -31.01
N LEU A 49 -7.83 9.31 -31.87
CA LEU A 49 -7.97 9.13 -33.32
C LEU A 49 -6.60 8.93 -33.94
N LYS A 50 -6.47 7.92 -34.80
CA LYS A 50 -5.27 7.69 -35.60
C LYS A 50 -5.53 8.18 -37.03
N LEU A 51 -4.71 9.12 -37.49
CA LEU A 51 -4.79 9.69 -38.84
C LEU A 51 -4.09 8.78 -39.85
N LYS A 52 -4.39 8.97 -41.15
CA LYS A 52 -3.80 8.17 -42.24
C LYS A 52 -2.28 8.29 -42.33
N ASP A 53 -1.71 9.40 -41.87
CA ASP A 53 -0.28 9.65 -41.81
C ASP A 53 0.39 9.06 -40.54
N GLY A 54 -0.39 8.39 -39.68
CA GLY A 54 0.07 7.75 -38.46
C GLY A 54 0.07 8.65 -37.22
N GLN A 55 -0.21 9.95 -37.36
CA GLN A 55 -0.34 10.86 -36.21
C GLN A 55 -1.57 10.52 -35.38
N THR A 56 -1.53 10.89 -34.10
CA THR A 56 -2.66 10.68 -33.18
C THR A 56 -3.22 12.02 -32.70
N VAL A 57 -4.55 12.06 -32.56
CA VAL A 57 -5.28 13.19 -31.99
C VAL A 57 -6.03 12.69 -30.76
N ASP A 58 -5.79 13.33 -29.62
CA ASP A 58 -6.51 13.01 -28.39
C ASP A 58 -7.99 13.33 -28.54
N VAL A 59 -8.84 12.46 -28.01
CA VAL A 59 -10.29 12.69 -27.98
C VAL A 59 -10.82 12.68 -26.56
N PHE A 60 -11.86 13.47 -26.34
CA PHE A 60 -12.61 13.41 -25.11
C PHE A 60 -13.43 12.11 -25.08
N ASN A 61 -13.34 11.37 -23.98
CA ASN A 61 -14.09 10.14 -23.78
C ASN A 61 -15.14 10.34 -22.70
N GLU A 62 -16.40 10.21 -23.08
CA GLU A 62 -17.50 10.23 -22.11
C GLU A 62 -17.55 8.92 -21.31
N PRO A 63 -17.83 8.96 -20.00
CA PRO A 63 -18.01 7.75 -19.20
C PRO A 63 -19.11 6.86 -19.78
N LEU A 64 -18.92 5.55 -19.66
CA LEU A 64 -19.91 4.56 -20.08
C LEU A 64 -21.25 4.79 -19.37
N LYS A 65 -22.33 4.92 -20.14
CA LYS A 65 -23.70 5.12 -19.63
C LYS A 65 -24.41 3.77 -19.56
N PHE A 66 -24.91 3.42 -18.37
CA PHE A 66 -25.77 2.25 -18.18
C PHE A 66 -27.24 2.66 -18.27
N LEU A 67 -28.00 1.91 -19.07
CA LEU A 67 -29.45 2.16 -19.23
C LEU A 67 -30.22 1.87 -17.94
N ASN A 68 -29.76 0.89 -17.14
CA ASN A 68 -30.38 0.49 -15.88
C ASN A 68 -29.33 0.46 -14.77
N GLY A 69 -29.56 1.21 -13.68
CA GLY A 69 -28.71 1.18 -12.48
C GLY A 69 -29.49 0.64 -11.28
N THR A 70 -28.97 -0.39 -10.62
CA THR A 70 -29.48 -0.82 -9.30
C THR A 70 -28.70 -0.15 -8.18
N THR A 71 -29.35 0.72 -7.42
CA THR A 71 -28.81 1.23 -6.15
C THR A 71 -28.91 0.15 -5.08
N LYS A 72 -27.79 -0.50 -4.75
CA LYS A 72 -27.74 -1.36 -3.56
C LYS A 72 -27.65 -0.47 -2.32
N ASN A 73 -28.66 -0.51 -1.45
CA ASN A 73 -28.58 0.08 -0.12
C ASN A 73 -27.42 -0.57 0.65
N ARG A 74 -26.39 0.21 0.99
CA ARG A 74 -25.31 -0.26 1.86
C ARG A 74 -25.91 -0.57 3.23
N LYS A 75 -25.74 -1.80 3.71
CA LYS A 75 -26.03 -2.13 5.11
C LYS A 75 -25.18 -1.24 6.00
N LYS A 76 -25.82 -0.48 6.89
CA LYS A 76 -25.15 0.26 7.95
C LYS A 76 -24.72 -0.77 9.01
N LEU A 77 -23.45 -1.15 9.00
CA LEU A 77 -22.87 -1.97 10.06
C LEU A 77 -22.74 -1.10 11.32
N SER A 78 -23.39 -1.48 12.42
CA SER A 78 -23.02 -0.95 13.74
C SER A 78 -21.82 -1.76 14.23
N ALA A 79 -20.63 -1.18 14.20
CA ALA A 79 -19.46 -1.82 14.80
C ALA A 79 -19.43 -1.47 16.29
N GLU A 80 -19.32 -2.48 17.14
CA GLU A 80 -18.91 -2.28 18.54
C GLU A 80 -17.45 -1.80 18.55
N GLU A 81 -17.13 -0.85 19.43
CA GLU A 81 -15.78 -0.32 19.56
C GLU A 81 -14.85 -1.39 20.17
N PRO A 82 -13.66 -1.62 19.60
CA PRO A 82 -12.71 -2.57 20.18
C PRO A 82 -12.16 -2.05 21.50
N ALA A 83 -11.80 -2.97 22.41
CA ALA A 83 -11.19 -2.62 23.70
C ALA A 83 -9.86 -1.85 23.56
N LEU A 84 -9.12 -2.09 22.47
CA LEU A 84 -7.94 -1.31 22.09
C LEU A 84 -7.98 -0.99 20.60
N ARG A 85 -7.84 0.30 20.26
CA ARG A 85 -7.78 0.76 18.86
C ARG A 85 -6.35 0.66 18.33
N LEU A 86 -5.91 -0.57 18.07
CA LEU A 86 -4.59 -0.88 17.50
C LEU A 86 -4.75 -1.77 16.26
N ILE A 87 -3.98 -1.49 15.21
CA ILE A 87 -4.04 -2.22 13.94
C ILE A 87 -2.62 -2.63 13.50
N PRO A 88 -2.34 -3.93 13.27
CA PRO A 88 -3.23 -5.07 13.53
C PRO A 88 -3.60 -5.19 15.01
N HIS A 89 -4.75 -5.79 15.29
CA HIS A 89 -5.17 -6.05 16.67
C HIS A 89 -4.18 -7.05 17.29
N PRO A 90 -3.68 -6.81 18.52
CA PRO A 90 -2.68 -7.67 19.12
C PRO A 90 -3.28 -9.01 19.54
N LEU A 91 -2.41 -10.00 19.77
CA LEU A 91 -2.81 -11.30 20.33
C LEU A 91 -3.55 -11.17 21.68
N SER A 92 -3.10 -10.26 22.55
CA SER A 92 -3.78 -9.98 23.83
C SER A 92 -3.58 -8.53 24.27
N TRP A 93 -4.57 -8.02 25.00
CA TRP A 93 -4.58 -6.71 25.64
C TRP A 93 -5.19 -6.82 27.04
N GLU A 94 -4.44 -6.39 28.05
CA GLU A 94 -4.88 -6.31 29.44
C GLU A 94 -4.81 -4.83 29.86
N GLN A 95 -5.97 -4.16 29.97
CA GLN A 95 -6.03 -2.75 30.30
C GLN A 95 -5.86 -2.48 31.80
N GLU A 96 -5.15 -1.40 32.11
CA GLU A 96 -5.07 -0.82 33.45
C GLU A 96 -5.85 0.50 33.53
N ALA A 97 -6.12 0.99 34.75
CA ALA A 97 -6.99 2.15 34.96
C ALA A 97 -6.35 3.49 34.57
N GLU A 98 -5.03 3.55 34.51
CA GLU A 98 -4.27 4.78 34.27
C GLU A 98 -4.01 5.02 32.78
N THR A 99 -3.43 6.18 32.47
CA THR A 99 -3.01 6.59 31.12
C THR A 99 -1.56 7.01 31.12
N CYS A 100 -0.89 6.85 29.98
CA CYS A 100 0.47 7.33 29.74
C CYS A 100 0.40 8.50 28.73
N ASP A 101 0.99 9.63 29.09
CA ASP A 101 1.04 10.83 28.23
C ASP A 101 2.33 10.83 27.41
N LEU A 102 2.20 10.57 26.11
CA LEU A 102 3.30 10.52 25.15
C LEU A 102 3.46 11.83 24.36
N SER A 103 2.90 12.95 24.83
CA SER A 103 2.88 14.22 24.10
C SER A 103 4.28 14.77 23.82
N GLU A 104 5.22 14.54 24.73
CA GLU A 104 6.64 14.88 24.60
C GLU A 104 7.45 13.85 23.80
N GLY A 105 6.82 12.80 23.26
CA GLY A 105 7.45 11.76 22.46
C GLY A 105 8.13 10.66 23.28
N PHE A 106 9.07 9.95 22.65
CA PHE A 106 9.77 8.80 23.21
C PHE A 106 11.23 9.11 23.49
N LYS A 107 11.67 8.84 24.71
CA LYS A 107 13.08 8.74 25.08
C LYS A 107 13.48 7.27 25.07
N ILE A 108 13.95 6.77 23.93
CA ILE A 108 14.35 5.36 23.83
C ILE A 108 15.62 5.13 24.66
N SER A 109 15.62 4.10 25.50
CA SER A 109 16.73 3.70 26.38
C SER A 109 16.87 2.17 26.45
N GLY A 110 17.83 1.67 27.24
CA GLY A 110 17.98 0.23 27.50
C GLY A 110 18.52 -0.61 26.33
N PHE A 111 18.91 0.02 25.21
CA PHE A 111 19.54 -0.67 24.10
C PHE A 111 21.06 -0.69 24.25
N SER A 112 21.65 -1.88 24.19
CA SER A 112 23.11 -2.08 24.27
C SER A 112 23.65 -3.01 23.19
N SER A 113 22.78 -3.79 22.55
CA SER A 113 23.18 -4.71 21.48
C SER A 113 23.15 -4.05 20.10
N GLU A 114 23.96 -4.57 19.18
CA GLU A 114 23.97 -4.15 17.77
C GLU A 114 22.58 -4.26 17.12
N THR A 115 21.84 -5.33 17.45
CA THR A 115 20.47 -5.54 16.98
C THR A 115 19.54 -4.40 17.42
N GLN A 116 19.59 -4.02 18.69
CA GLN A 116 18.74 -2.95 19.22
C GLN A 116 19.11 -1.58 18.62
N ASN A 117 20.41 -1.32 18.42
CA ASN A 117 20.88 -0.12 17.70
C ASN A 117 20.31 -0.05 16.27
N LYS A 118 20.31 -1.17 15.54
CA LYS A 118 19.71 -1.27 14.20
C LYS A 118 18.19 -1.03 14.22
N VAL A 119 17.49 -1.48 15.26
CA VAL A 119 16.06 -1.23 15.41
C VAL A 119 15.79 0.27 15.57
N VAL A 120 16.52 0.94 16.46
CA VAL A 120 16.37 2.37 16.71
C VAL A 120 16.70 3.19 15.46
N SER A 121 17.78 2.85 14.74
CA SER A 121 18.13 3.55 13.50
C SER A 121 17.06 3.36 12.42
N SER A 122 16.55 2.15 12.25
CA SER A 122 15.52 1.85 11.24
C SER A 122 14.18 2.50 11.56
N PHE A 123 13.79 2.51 12.83
CA PHE A 123 12.60 3.23 13.30
C PHE A 123 12.75 4.74 13.07
N LYS A 124 13.91 5.32 13.41
CA LYS A 124 14.24 6.73 13.14
C LYS A 124 14.11 7.06 11.66
N SER A 125 14.69 6.23 10.79
CA SER A 125 14.58 6.46 9.34
C SER A 125 13.14 6.33 8.83
N LEU A 126 12.33 5.42 9.37
CA LEU A 126 10.92 5.31 9.00
C LEU A 126 10.12 6.57 9.38
N ILE A 127 10.28 7.07 10.62
CA ILE A 127 9.56 8.27 11.06
C ILE A 127 10.00 9.52 10.26
N GLU A 128 11.27 9.62 9.89
CA GLU A 128 11.80 10.70 9.05
C GLU A 128 11.22 10.65 7.63
N ARG A 129 11.24 9.48 6.97
CA ARG A 129 10.63 9.31 5.63
C ARG A 129 9.13 9.57 5.61
N CYS A 130 8.46 9.35 6.74
CA CYS A 130 7.03 9.57 6.88
C CYS A 130 6.65 10.97 7.39
N ASP A 131 7.62 11.86 7.61
CA ASP A 131 7.44 13.20 8.20
C ASP A 131 6.71 13.18 9.57
N LEU A 132 6.99 12.16 10.39
CA LEU A 132 6.43 11.99 11.73
C LEU A 132 7.30 12.71 12.76
N LYS A 133 7.02 14.01 12.95
CA LYS A 133 7.73 14.88 13.90
C LYS A 133 7.32 14.61 15.35
N GLY A 134 8.23 14.93 16.28
CA GLY A 134 7.97 14.86 17.73
C GLY A 134 7.90 13.44 18.31
N ILE A 135 8.25 12.41 17.54
CA ILE A 135 8.18 11.01 18.01
C ILE A 135 9.37 10.66 18.91
N LEU A 136 10.58 11.15 18.62
CA LEU A 136 11.77 10.92 19.44
C LEU A 136 12.18 12.22 20.12
N SER A 137 12.39 12.18 21.43
CA SER A 137 12.71 13.34 22.26
C SER A 137 13.46 12.94 23.53
N ASN A 138 14.41 13.77 23.97
CA ASN A 138 15.10 13.57 25.25
C ASN A 138 14.22 13.88 26.48
N HIS A 139 13.11 14.59 26.28
CA HIS A 139 12.12 14.94 27.31
C HIS A 139 10.89 14.02 27.28
N GLY A 140 10.83 13.10 26.32
CA GLY A 140 9.74 12.15 26.17
C GLY A 140 9.71 11.08 27.27
N VAL A 141 8.63 10.30 27.29
CA VAL A 141 8.47 9.15 28.17
C VAL A 141 9.57 8.13 27.88
N GLU A 142 10.12 7.54 28.94
CA GLU A 142 11.16 6.51 28.79
C GLU A 142 10.59 5.27 28.11
N VAL A 143 11.19 4.88 26.98
CA VAL A 143 10.88 3.65 26.24
C VAL A 143 12.08 2.72 26.32
N CYS A 144 12.06 1.80 27.28
CA CYS A 144 13.19 0.94 27.60
C CYS A 144 13.08 -0.42 26.88
N PHE A 145 14.16 -0.83 26.21
CA PHE A 145 14.27 -2.18 25.69
C PHE A 145 14.78 -3.13 26.79
N GLU A 146 13.98 -4.13 27.15
CA GLU A 146 14.39 -5.17 28.08
C GLU A 146 14.65 -6.48 27.35
N LYS A 147 15.73 -7.15 27.72
CA LYS A 147 15.97 -8.53 27.31
C LYS A 147 15.29 -9.43 28.35
N ASP A 148 14.22 -10.09 27.96
CA ASP A 148 13.57 -11.09 28.80
C ASP A 148 14.30 -12.44 28.68
N LYS A 149 14.17 -13.29 29.70
CA LYS A 149 14.53 -14.71 29.63
C LYS A 149 13.54 -15.49 28.76
N GLN A 150 12.33 -14.96 28.57
CA GLN A 150 11.31 -15.54 27.70
C GLN A 150 11.69 -15.42 26.22
N ASN A 151 11.45 -16.49 25.46
CA ASN A 151 11.64 -16.50 24.00
C ASN A 151 10.35 -16.03 23.31
N PHE A 152 10.43 -14.91 22.58
CA PHE A 152 9.35 -14.32 21.79
C PHE A 152 9.40 -14.72 20.31
N GLY A 153 10.35 -15.56 19.91
CA GLY A 153 10.57 -15.88 18.49
C GLY A 153 11.11 -14.69 17.69
N GLU A 154 10.87 -14.70 16.38
CA GLU A 154 11.40 -13.67 15.48
C GLU A 154 10.63 -12.34 15.56
N GLU A 155 9.30 -12.41 15.64
CA GLU A 155 8.41 -11.25 15.47
C GLU A 155 7.60 -10.92 16.72
N GLY A 156 7.61 -11.78 17.74
CA GLY A 156 6.83 -11.57 18.96
C GLY A 156 7.42 -10.49 19.85
N TYR A 157 6.55 -9.81 20.59
CA TYR A 157 6.93 -8.80 21.57
C TYR A 157 5.89 -8.65 22.67
N GLU A 158 6.30 -8.01 23.76
CA GLU A 158 5.45 -7.55 24.84
C GLU A 158 5.69 -6.04 25.07
N LEU A 159 4.61 -5.27 25.15
CA LEU A 159 4.62 -3.86 25.59
C LEU A 159 3.99 -3.77 26.98
N LEU A 160 4.72 -3.15 27.91
CA LEU A 160 4.21 -2.79 29.22
C LEU A 160 4.15 -1.27 29.31
N ILE A 161 2.95 -0.71 29.34
CA ILE A 161 2.69 0.72 29.34
C ILE A 161 2.29 1.12 30.76
N ASN A 162 3.13 1.89 31.44
CA ASN A 162 2.86 2.50 32.73
C ASN A 162 2.78 4.03 32.56
N PRO A 163 2.28 4.78 33.55
CA PRO A 163 2.12 6.24 33.43
C PRO A 163 3.42 6.99 33.06
N ASP A 164 4.56 6.54 33.59
CA ASP A 164 5.86 7.21 33.50
C ASP A 164 6.88 6.52 32.57
N LYS A 165 6.58 5.29 32.12
CA LYS A 165 7.52 4.48 31.33
C LYS A 165 6.82 3.41 30.50
N VAL A 166 7.41 3.11 29.34
CA VAL A 166 7.04 1.99 28.49
C VAL A 166 8.21 1.02 28.39
N LYS A 167 7.94 -0.27 28.51
CA LYS A 167 8.94 -1.33 28.30
C LYS A 167 8.60 -2.14 27.07
N ILE A 168 9.59 -2.41 26.23
CA ILE A 168 9.48 -3.30 25.08
C ILE A 168 10.35 -4.54 25.34
N ARG A 169 9.73 -5.71 25.35
CA ARG A 169 10.41 -7.00 25.47
C ARG A 169 10.25 -7.77 24.17
N ALA A 170 11.36 -8.22 23.61
CA ALA A 170 11.39 -9.04 22.40
C ALA A 170 12.71 -9.82 22.35
N SER A 171 12.79 -10.82 21.47
CA SER A 171 14.00 -11.64 21.31
C SER A 171 14.85 -11.24 20.11
N GLN A 172 14.24 -10.68 19.07
CA GLN A 172 14.88 -10.40 17.78
C GLN A 172 14.53 -9.00 17.27
N TYR A 173 15.23 -8.57 16.23
CA TYR A 173 15.06 -7.28 15.56
C TYR A 173 13.57 -6.94 15.30
N THR A 174 12.84 -7.86 14.66
CA THR A 174 11.48 -7.60 14.18
C THR A 174 10.49 -7.40 15.32
N GLY A 175 10.61 -8.16 16.42
CA GLY A 175 9.79 -7.96 17.61
C GLY A 175 9.96 -6.58 18.25
N TYR A 176 11.20 -6.12 18.45
CA TYR A 176 11.46 -4.77 18.97
C TYR A 176 10.93 -3.68 18.03
N PHE A 177 11.14 -3.86 16.72
CA PHE A 177 10.64 -2.94 15.71
C PHE A 177 9.11 -2.87 15.72
N TYR A 178 8.41 -4.00 15.74
CA TYR A 178 6.94 -4.04 15.82
C TYR A 178 6.38 -3.50 17.14
N GLY A 179 7.09 -3.65 18.26
CA GLY A 179 6.75 -2.99 19.51
C GLY A 179 6.76 -1.46 19.37
N LEU A 180 7.80 -0.89 18.75
CA LEU A 180 7.85 0.55 18.47
C LEU A 180 6.75 1.01 17.49
N ILE A 181 6.45 0.21 16.45
CA ILE A 181 5.35 0.49 15.53
C ILE A 181 4.01 0.54 16.28
N SER A 182 3.75 -0.43 17.16
CA SER A 182 2.53 -0.46 17.96
C SER A 182 2.43 0.75 18.89
N LEU A 183 3.52 1.12 19.56
CA LEU A 183 3.54 2.31 20.42
C LEU A 183 3.29 3.60 19.62
N LEU A 184 3.91 3.74 18.44
CA LEU A 184 3.68 4.86 17.52
C LEU A 184 2.21 4.92 17.07
N GLN A 185 1.60 3.78 16.75
CA GLN A 185 0.20 3.72 16.37
C GLN A 185 -0.72 4.13 17.52
N LEU A 186 -0.46 3.66 18.75
CA LEU A 186 -1.21 4.08 19.93
C LEU A 186 -1.09 5.60 20.15
N LEU A 187 0.12 6.16 20.07
CA LEU A 187 0.34 7.60 20.15
C LEU A 187 -0.54 8.35 19.15
N LYS A 188 -0.62 7.88 17.89
CA LYS A 188 -1.44 8.55 16.86
C LYS A 188 -2.94 8.34 17.06
N THR A 189 -3.38 7.13 17.42
CA THR A 189 -4.80 6.80 17.57
C THR A 189 -5.43 7.49 18.76
N TYR A 190 -4.69 7.67 19.86
CA TYR A 190 -5.19 8.26 21.10
C TYR A 190 -4.73 9.70 21.32
N ASN A 191 -4.16 10.37 20.31
CA ASN A 191 -3.63 11.73 20.42
C ASN A 191 -2.68 11.89 21.63
N ALA A 192 -1.70 10.98 21.72
CA ALA A 192 -0.66 10.87 22.73
C ALA A 192 -1.08 10.41 24.14
N LEU A 193 -2.35 10.53 24.54
CA LEU A 193 -2.83 10.04 25.84
C LEU A 193 -3.33 8.59 25.73
N ILE A 194 -2.42 7.62 25.87
CA ILE A 194 -2.71 6.20 25.63
C ILE A 194 -3.14 5.49 26.93
N PRO A 195 -4.00 4.45 26.87
CA PRO A 195 -4.32 3.66 28.05
C PRO A 195 -3.09 2.86 28.52
N CYS A 196 -2.88 2.80 29.84
CA CYS A 196 -1.90 1.91 30.44
C CYS A 196 -2.36 0.45 30.36
N GLY A 197 -1.39 -0.45 30.46
CA GLY A 197 -1.64 -1.88 30.44
C GLY A 197 -0.60 -2.67 29.68
N LYS A 198 -0.99 -3.88 29.29
CA LYS A 198 -0.09 -4.89 28.76
C LYS A 198 -0.57 -5.43 27.43
N ILE A 199 0.29 -5.34 26.43
CA ILE A 199 0.10 -5.96 25.11
C ILE A 199 1.09 -7.11 24.99
N LYS A 200 0.60 -8.29 24.64
CA LYS A 200 1.45 -9.36 24.06
C LYS A 200 1.00 -9.59 22.65
N ASP A 201 1.97 -9.72 21.76
CA ASP A 201 1.68 -9.85 20.34
C ASP A 201 2.64 -10.82 19.65
N LEU A 202 2.09 -11.57 18.70
CA LEU A 202 2.78 -12.53 17.85
C LEU A 202 1.92 -12.72 16.60
N PRO A 203 2.50 -12.77 15.39
CA PRO A 203 1.71 -12.95 14.19
C PRO A 203 1.07 -14.34 14.14
N GLN A 204 -0.20 -14.41 13.73
CA GLN A 204 -0.87 -15.68 13.42
C GLN A 204 -0.23 -16.39 12.22
N PHE A 205 0.25 -15.63 11.24
CA PHE A 205 0.89 -16.14 10.02
C PHE A 205 2.27 -15.51 9.85
N SER A 206 3.28 -16.34 9.59
CA SER A 206 4.64 -15.89 9.31
C SER A 206 4.77 -15.20 7.94
N TRP A 207 3.84 -15.46 7.01
CA TRP A 207 3.81 -14.85 5.67
C TRP A 207 2.66 -13.85 5.57
N ARG A 208 2.98 -12.56 5.54
CA ARG A 208 1.99 -11.48 5.44
C ARG A 208 2.37 -10.57 4.28
N GLY A 209 1.76 -10.84 3.13
CA GLY A 209 2.20 -10.34 1.84
C GLY A 209 1.42 -9.15 1.28
N GLN A 210 2.12 -8.30 0.54
CA GLN A 210 1.53 -7.32 -0.38
C GLN A 210 2.04 -7.62 -1.79
N HIS A 211 1.12 -7.81 -2.74
CA HIS A 211 1.44 -7.96 -4.17
C HIS A 211 1.27 -6.62 -4.89
N LEU A 212 2.22 -6.26 -5.76
CA LEU A 212 2.12 -5.08 -6.62
C LEU A 212 2.52 -5.43 -8.05
N ASP A 213 1.58 -5.25 -8.97
CA ASP A 213 1.79 -5.37 -10.41
C ASP A 213 2.30 -4.04 -10.97
N CYS A 214 3.59 -4.02 -11.32
CA CYS A 214 4.27 -2.92 -12.00
C CYS A 214 4.41 -3.16 -13.51
N ALA A 215 3.99 -4.33 -14.02
CA ALA A 215 4.07 -4.63 -15.44
C ALA A 215 2.94 -3.94 -16.20
N ARG A 216 1.70 -4.09 -15.72
CA ARG A 216 0.51 -3.52 -16.40
C ARG A 216 0.50 -2.01 -16.33
N HIS A 217 0.98 -1.41 -15.25
CA HIS A 217 1.17 0.03 -15.11
C HIS A 217 2.44 0.30 -14.33
N PHE A 218 3.25 1.25 -14.79
CA PHE A 218 4.49 1.61 -14.11
C PHE A 218 4.20 2.48 -12.87
N TYR A 219 4.84 2.14 -11.76
CA TYR A 219 4.87 2.95 -10.54
C TYR A 219 6.28 3.48 -10.32
N LYS A 220 6.40 4.77 -10.00
CA LYS A 220 7.69 5.38 -9.64
C LYS A 220 8.25 4.73 -8.39
N VAL A 221 9.59 4.69 -8.28
CA VAL A 221 10.30 4.12 -7.12
C VAL A 221 9.77 4.70 -5.80
N ASP A 222 9.56 6.01 -5.72
CA ASP A 222 9.04 6.66 -4.51
C ASP A 222 7.66 6.13 -4.09
N SER A 223 6.80 5.76 -5.06
CA SER A 223 5.50 5.16 -4.77
C SER A 223 5.64 3.75 -4.19
N VAL A 224 6.59 2.97 -4.71
CA VAL A 224 6.91 1.63 -4.18
C VAL A 224 7.52 1.73 -2.78
N LEU A 225 8.47 2.65 -2.57
CA LEU A 225 9.07 2.88 -1.25
C LEU A 225 8.01 3.31 -0.22
N ARG A 226 7.08 4.19 -0.61
CA ARG A 226 5.96 4.59 0.25
C ARG A 226 5.06 3.41 0.61
N LEU A 227 4.82 2.48 -0.32
CA LEU A 227 4.10 1.25 -0.04
C LEU A 227 4.85 0.38 0.98
N LEU A 228 6.17 0.25 0.88
CA LEU A 228 6.98 -0.50 1.85
C LEU A 228 6.92 0.12 3.26
N ASP A 229 6.89 1.46 3.36
CA ASP A 229 6.70 2.15 4.64
C ASP A 229 5.30 1.84 5.23
N LEU A 230 4.25 1.83 4.40
CA LEU A 230 2.90 1.44 4.83
C LEU A 230 2.83 -0.04 5.27
N MET A 231 3.52 -0.92 4.55
CA MET A 231 3.66 -2.32 4.92
C MET A 231 4.30 -2.48 6.30
N ALA A 232 5.33 -1.69 6.62
CA ALA A 232 5.98 -1.69 7.92
C ALA A 232 5.00 -1.30 9.05
N PHE A 233 4.18 -0.26 8.87
CA PHE A 233 3.14 0.10 9.84
C PHE A 233 2.11 -1.01 10.05
N LEU A 234 1.73 -1.72 8.98
CA LEU A 234 0.78 -2.82 9.04
C LEU A 234 1.42 -4.17 9.40
N LYS A 235 2.72 -4.19 9.72
CA LYS A 235 3.48 -5.39 10.05
C LYS A 235 3.44 -6.45 8.94
N LEU A 236 3.31 -6.05 7.68
CA LEU A 236 3.46 -6.92 6.51
C LEU A 236 4.94 -7.14 6.23
N ASN A 237 5.34 -8.36 5.92
CA ASN A 237 6.75 -8.77 5.89
C ASN A 237 7.18 -9.43 4.57
N ARG A 238 6.30 -9.47 3.55
CA ARG A 238 6.62 -9.98 2.22
C ARG A 238 6.11 -9.03 1.15
N PHE A 239 7.00 -8.49 0.34
CA PHE A 239 6.62 -7.72 -0.85
C PHE A 239 6.76 -8.61 -2.08
N HIS A 240 5.63 -8.98 -2.67
CA HIS A 240 5.60 -9.74 -3.92
C HIS A 240 5.54 -8.75 -5.08
N TRP A 241 6.69 -8.52 -5.69
CA TRP A 241 6.85 -7.54 -6.75
C TRP A 241 6.69 -8.20 -8.12
N HIS A 242 5.57 -7.94 -8.78
CA HIS A 242 5.27 -8.45 -10.12
C HIS A 242 5.71 -7.44 -11.17
N MET A 243 6.88 -7.70 -11.76
CA MET A 243 7.60 -6.75 -12.63
C MET A 243 7.57 -7.13 -14.11
N ILE A 244 7.01 -8.30 -14.45
CA ILE A 244 7.09 -8.88 -15.78
C ILE A 244 5.72 -9.46 -16.13
N ASP A 245 5.19 -9.06 -17.28
CA ASP A 245 3.95 -9.60 -17.85
C ASP A 245 3.92 -9.34 -19.37
N ASP A 246 2.82 -9.69 -20.04
CA ASP A 246 2.67 -9.56 -21.50
C ASP A 246 2.98 -8.14 -22.00
N GLU A 247 2.60 -7.12 -21.23
CA GLU A 247 2.73 -5.73 -21.65
C GLU A 247 4.08 -5.09 -21.33
N SER A 248 4.95 -5.72 -20.52
CA SER A 248 6.29 -5.19 -20.25
C SER A 248 7.21 -6.06 -19.39
N PHE A 249 8.51 -5.76 -19.47
CA PHE A 249 9.59 -6.21 -18.60
C PHE A 249 10.21 -5.00 -17.87
N ARG A 250 10.12 -4.93 -16.54
CA ARG A 250 10.48 -3.73 -15.76
C ARG A 250 11.82 -3.79 -15.03
N LEU A 251 12.57 -4.88 -15.19
CA LEU A 251 13.87 -5.07 -14.54
C LEU A 251 14.99 -4.86 -15.56
N GLU A 252 16.02 -4.11 -15.20
CA GLU A 252 17.21 -4.02 -16.04
C GLU A 252 18.09 -5.26 -15.81
N LEU A 253 18.33 -6.04 -16.87
CA LEU A 253 19.24 -7.19 -16.83
C LEU A 253 20.49 -6.86 -17.63
N THR A 254 21.65 -6.85 -16.99
CA THR A 254 22.94 -6.54 -17.66
C THR A 254 23.21 -7.46 -18.86
N SER A 255 22.75 -8.71 -18.82
CA SER A 255 22.91 -9.68 -19.91
C SER A 255 21.91 -9.52 -21.06
N PHE A 256 20.79 -8.83 -20.83
CA PHE A 256 19.69 -8.62 -21.79
C PHE A 256 19.08 -7.21 -21.60
N PRO A 257 19.86 -6.14 -21.80
CA PRO A 257 19.38 -4.77 -21.59
C PRO A 257 18.17 -4.44 -22.47
N GLU A 258 18.07 -5.06 -23.64
CA GLU A 258 16.99 -4.82 -24.60
C GLU A 258 15.60 -5.17 -24.08
N LEU A 259 15.48 -6.03 -23.06
CA LEU A 259 14.18 -6.39 -22.49
C LEU A 259 13.53 -5.17 -21.83
N ALA A 260 14.26 -4.46 -20.98
CA ALA A 260 13.76 -3.25 -20.34
C ALA A 260 13.65 -2.09 -21.34
N ASP A 261 14.65 -1.92 -22.20
CA ASP A 261 14.70 -0.79 -23.15
C ASP A 261 13.52 -0.80 -24.12
N LYS A 262 13.19 -1.96 -24.70
CA LYS A 262 12.13 -2.07 -25.71
C LYS A 262 10.73 -2.17 -25.13
N THR A 263 10.59 -2.64 -23.89
CA THR A 263 9.27 -2.88 -23.27
C THR A 263 8.94 -1.89 -22.15
N GLY A 264 9.87 -0.98 -21.85
CA GLY A 264 9.71 0.10 -20.88
C GLY A 264 8.60 1.08 -21.26
N MET A 265 8.34 1.23 -22.57
CA MET A 265 7.30 2.11 -23.11
C MET A 265 6.35 1.32 -24.03
N ARG A 266 5.11 1.81 -24.14
CA ARG A 266 4.10 1.27 -25.04
C ARG A 266 3.25 2.39 -25.62
N GLY A 267 2.84 2.25 -26.87
CA GLY A 267 2.03 3.25 -27.56
C GLY A 267 2.22 3.20 -29.08
N ASN A 268 1.39 3.95 -29.81
CA ASN A 268 1.52 4.09 -31.25
C ASN A 268 2.84 4.82 -31.56
N GLY A 269 3.73 4.17 -32.34
CA GLY A 269 5.04 4.72 -32.68
C GLY A 269 6.14 4.48 -31.64
N CYS A 270 5.86 3.76 -30.55
CA CYS A 270 6.92 3.23 -29.69
C CYS A 270 7.59 2.02 -30.39
N VAL A 271 8.93 1.99 -30.36
CA VAL A 271 9.76 0.89 -30.87
C VAL A 271 10.10 -0.08 -29.75
#